data_AF-A0A353ZRT3-F1
#
_entry.id   AF-A0A353ZRT3-F1
#
_cell.length_a   1.000
_cell.length_b   1.000
_cell.length_c   1.000
_cell.angle_alpha   90.00
_cell.angle_beta   90.00
_cell.angle_gamma   90.00
#
_symmetry.space_group_name_H-M   'P 1'
#
loop_
_entity.id
_entity.type
_entity.pdbx_description
1 polymer ?
#
loop_
_entity_poly.entity_id
_entity_poly.type
_entity_poly.pdbx_seq_one_letter_code
_entity_poly.pdbx_strand_id
1 'polypeptide(L)' 'MEKQLAQEFHVTYVDRDSGRIRSESFESRAEAERFASRQCIGEESWAVVDEVAVERARIAA' A
#
# COMPACT_ATOMS: atom_id res chain seq x y z
N MET A 1 1.08 -27.81 1.04
CA MET A 1 0.71 -26.41 1.35
C MET A 1 0.26 -25.76 0.06
N GLU A 2 -1.03 -25.48 -0.07
CA GLU A 2 -1.52 -24.69 -1.21
C GLU A 2 -1.13 -23.23 -0.99
N LYS A 3 -0.46 -22.68 -2.00
CA LYS A 3 -0.05 -21.29 -2.05
C LYS A 3 -1.11 -20.54 -2.84
N GLN A 4 -1.78 -19.59 -2.21
CA GLN A 4 -2.74 -18.73 -2.90
C GLN A 4 -2.02 -17.41 -3.25
N LEU A 5 -1.96 -17.10 -4.54
CA LEU A 5 -1.57 -15.78 -5.01
C LEU A 5 -2.68 -14.81 -4.61
N ALA A 6 -2.36 -13.88 -3.71
CA ALA A 6 -3.21 -12.78 -3.34
C ALA A 6 -2.61 -11.49 -3.93
N GLN A 7 -3.47 -10.56 -4.32
CA GLN A 7 -3.03 -9.21 -4.64
C GLN A 7 -2.93 -8.41 -3.35
N GLU A 8 -1.85 -7.66 -3.22
CA GLU A 8 -1.61 -6.70 -2.15
C GLU A 8 -1.16 -5.38 -2.76
N PHE A 9 -1.53 -4.28 -2.13
CA PHE A 9 -1.28 -2.93 -2.62
C PHE A 9 -0.38 -2.20 -1.64
N HIS A 10 0.79 -1.77 -2.09
CA HIS A 10 1.74 -1.03 -1.25
C HIS A 10 1.68 0.44 -1.64
N VAL A 11 1.46 1.31 -0.66
CA VAL A 11 1.48 2.76 -0.88
C VAL A 11 2.76 3.32 -0.29
N THR A 12 3.63 3.86 -1.14
CA THR A 12 4.81 4.62 -0.71
C THR A 12 4.54 6.11 -0.87
N TYR A 13 4.76 6.90 0.17
CA TYR A 13 4.36 8.31 0.22
C TYR A 13 5.32 9.15 1.06
N VAL A 14 5.30 10.47 0.83
CA VAL A 14 5.94 11.43 1.74
C VAL A 14 5.01 11.77 2.90
N ASP A 15 5.42 11.40 4.10
CA ASP A 15 4.72 11.71 5.33
C ASP A 15 4.84 13.21 5.63
N ARG A 16 3.70 13.88 5.80
CA ARG A 16 3.66 15.34 5.92
C ARG A 16 4.12 15.86 7.27
N ASP A 17 3.96 15.05 8.32
CA ASP A 17 4.32 15.47 9.66
C ASP A 17 5.84 15.37 9.87
N SER A 18 6.48 14.36 9.28
CA SER A 18 7.91 14.09 9.43
C SER A 18 8.77 14.45 8.21
N GLY A 19 8.16 14.68 7.04
CA GLY A 19 8.86 14.85 5.76
C GLY A 19 9.53 13.57 5.24
N ARG A 20 9.27 12.41 5.88
CA ARG A 20 9.95 11.16 5.57
C ARG A 20 9.15 10.32 4.59
N ILE A 21 9.85 9.51 3.81
CA ILE A 21 9.21 8.50 2.97
C ILE A 21 8.76 7.34 3.88
N ARG A 22 7.48 6.95 3.77
CA ARG A 22 6.89 5.80 4.48
C ARG A 22 6.19 4.88 3.47
N SER A 23 5.99 3.63 3.88
CA SER A 23 5.27 2.63 3.09
C SER A 23 4.23 1.93 3.97
N GLU A 24 3.03 1.72 3.43
CA GLU A 24 1.91 1.04 4.09
C GLU A 24 1.28 0.04 3.10
N SER A 25 0.84 -1.12 3.57
CA SER A 25 0.31 -2.21 2.75
C SER A 25 -1.17 -2.44 3.00
N PHE A 26 -1.93 -2.69 1.93
CA PHE A 26 -3.38 -2.84 1.92
C PHE A 26 -3.79 -4.06 1.10
N GLU A 27 -4.90 -4.69 1.47
CA GLU A 27 -5.45 -5.83 0.71
C GLU A 27 -6.44 -5.39 -0.38
N SER A 28 -6.86 -4.13 -0.36
CA SER A 28 -7.84 -3.54 -1.27
C SER A 28 -7.26 -2.36 -2.03
N ARG A 29 -7.38 -2.41 -3.35
CA ARG A 29 -7.00 -1.31 -4.24
C ARG A 29 -7.70 0.00 -3.87
N ALA A 30 -8.99 -0.07 -3.61
CA ALA A 30 -9.79 1.12 -3.30
C ALA A 30 -9.36 1.78 -1.98
N GLU A 31 -8.93 0.99 -1.00
CA GLU A 31 -8.40 1.52 0.26
C GLU A 31 -7.02 2.15 0.05
N ALA A 32 -6.14 1.49 -0.71
CA ALA A 32 -4.83 2.02 -1.06
C ALA A 32 -4.91 3.35 -1.82
N GLU A 33 -5.76 3.44 -2.85
CA GLU A 33 -5.98 4.66 -3.63
C GLU A 33 -6.61 5.77 -2.77
N ARG A 34 -7.56 5.44 -1.90
CA ARG A 34 -8.14 6.40 -0.96
C ARG A 34 -7.11 6.91 0.05
N PHE A 35 -6.20 6.07 0.51
CA PHE A 35 -5.11 6.49 1.38
C PHE A 35 -4.12 7.39 0.61
N ALA A 36 -3.68 6.98 -0.58
CA ALA A 36 -2.75 7.73 -1.43
C ALA A 36 -3.27 9.14 -1.77
N SER A 37 -4.52 9.24 -2.21
CA SER A 37 -5.17 10.53 -2.51
C SER A 37 -5.22 11.47 -1.30
N ARG A 38 -5.35 10.93 -0.08
CA ARG A 38 -5.29 11.73 1.14
C ARG A 38 -3.88 12.25 1.40
N GLN A 39 -2.82 11.54 1.01
CA GLN A 39 -1.43 11.97 1.21
C GLN A 39 -0.98 13.04 0.22
N CYS A 40 -1.54 13.03 -0.99
CA CYS A 40 -1.26 14.01 -2.05
C CYS A 40 -1.98 15.36 -1.83
N ILE A 41 -1.70 16.06 -0.73
CA ILE A 41 -2.18 17.42 -0.49
C ILE A 41 -0.98 18.38 -0.45
N GLY A 42 -0.87 19.22 -1.49
CA GLY A 42 0.22 20.17 -1.68
C GLY A 42 1.08 19.83 -2.90
N GLU A 43 1.78 20.83 -3.42
CA GLU A 43 2.52 20.73 -4.69
C GLU A 43 3.70 19.75 -4.64
N GLU A 44 4.31 19.60 -3.46
CA GLU A 44 5.47 18.70 -3.25
C GLU A 44 5.07 17.32 -2.71
N SER A 45 3.77 17.09 -2.49
CA SER A 45 3.27 15.83 -1.96
C SER A 45 3.06 14.80 -3.06
N TRP A 46 3.39 13.55 -2.77
CA TRP A 46 3.19 12.43 -3.69
C TRP A 46 2.94 11.12 -2.93
N ALA A 47 2.28 10.21 -3.63
CA ALA A 47 2.09 8.83 -3.21
C ALA A 47 2.09 7.93 -4.46
N VAL A 48 2.75 6.79 -4.37
CA VAL A 48 2.79 5.74 -5.38
C VAL A 48 2.04 4.53 -4.84
N VAL A 49 1.17 3.95 -5.65
CA VAL A 49 0.45 2.71 -5.34
C VAL A 49 0.97 1.61 -6.24
N ASP A 50 1.62 0.61 -5.64
CA ASP A 50 2.12 -0.57 -6.32
C ASP A 50 1.18 -1.75 -6.09
N GLU A 51 0.76 -2.42 -7.17
CA GLU A 51 0.03 -3.69 -7.11
C GLU A 51 1.03 -4.86 -7.15
N VAL A 52 1.06 -5.65 -6.08
CA VAL A 52 2.05 -6.71 -5.86
C VAL A 52 1.34 -8.06 -5.72
N ALA A 53 1.78 -9.04 -6.50
CA ALA A 53 1.37 -10.42 -6.30
C ALA A 53 2.15 -11.02 -5.13
N VAL A 54 1.45 -11.31 -4.03
CA VAL A 54 2.03 -11.92 -2.83
C VAL A 54 1.57 -13.35 -2.67
N GLU A 55 2.49 -14.22 -2.27
CA GLU A 55 2.17 -15.62 -2.04
C GLU A 55 1.77 -15.82 -0.57
N ARG A 56 0.47 -15.96 -0.31
CA ARG A 56 -0.04 -16.15 1.05
C ARG A 56 -0.06 -17.64 1.38
N ALA A 57 0.76 -18.03 2.37
CA ALA A 57 0.65 -19.35 2.97
C ALA A 57 -0.59 -19.38 3.86
N ARG A 58 -1.59 -20.21 3.54
CA ARG A 58 -2.64 -20.54 4.51
C ARG A 58 -2.01 -21.37 5.62
N ILE A 59 -1.78 -20.74 6.77
CA ILE A 59 -1.52 -21.47 8.01
C ILE A 59 -2.91 -21.84 8.54
N ALA A 60 -3.34 -23.09 8.32
CA ALA A 60 -4.51 -23.62 9.02
C ALA A 60 -4.14 -23.74 10.49
N ALA A 61 -4.84 -23.02 11.36
CA ALA A 61 -4.75 -23.12 12.81
C ALA A 61 -5.63 -24.27 13.32
#